data_AF-A0A8K0W2V9-F1
#
_entry.id   AF-A0A8K0W2V9-F1
#
_cell.length_a   1.000
_cell.length_b   1.000
_cell.length_c   1.000
_cell.angle_alpha   90.00
_cell.angle_beta   90.00
_cell.angle_gamma   90.00
#
_symmetry.space_group_name_H-M   'P 1'
#
loop_
_entity.id
_entity.type
_entity.pdbx_description
1 polymer ?
#
loop_
_entity_poly.entity_id
_entity_poly.type
_entity_poly.pdbx_seq_one_letter_code
_entity_poly.pdbx_strand_id
1 'polypeptide(L)'
;MFKSATYTSRLVRSSHNLHHTSRTTLAKPTRLSHSPFSTSTTMSAKSTMESYKKLGNRENAPPKHEMVYFKGLTSEKRAFGDFRTVLHTGLFSQIVAMEVPVGGEIGDEVHTVDQILLFTSGRGLATVNGKDQEVSAGDVVVVPAGTQHQFVTKGDQPLELITVYSPAEHLPSSVHKTKEEGDKAEDEGVDEAPEWAVKSKAENEKSGEVNESGKY
;
A
#
# COMPACT_ATOMS: atom_id res chain seq x y z
N MET A 1 -36.90 -34.76 -17.88
CA MET A 1 -35.86 -34.95 -18.93
C MET A 1 -34.53 -34.63 -18.27
N PHE A 2 -33.80 -35.57 -17.67
CA PHE A 2 -32.77 -36.45 -18.26
C PHE A 2 -31.76 -35.65 -19.12
N LYS A 3 -30.45 -35.57 -18.85
CA LYS A 3 -29.51 -36.56 -18.29
C LYS A 3 -28.25 -35.92 -17.68
N SER A 4 -27.71 -36.65 -16.71
CA SER A 4 -26.36 -36.64 -16.16
C SER A 4 -25.29 -37.03 -17.20
N ALA A 5 -24.05 -36.56 -17.03
CA ALA A 5 -22.86 -37.19 -17.60
C ALA A 5 -21.68 -37.09 -16.61
N THR A 6 -21.44 -38.20 -15.92
CA THR A 6 -20.21 -38.53 -15.21
C THR A 6 -19.13 -38.98 -16.20
N TYR A 7 -17.87 -38.60 -15.96
CA TYR A 7 -16.71 -39.16 -16.67
C TYR A 7 -15.75 -39.77 -15.66
N THR A 8 -15.49 -41.06 -15.80
CA THR A 8 -14.57 -41.84 -14.94
C THR A 8 -13.50 -42.55 -15.77
N SER A 9 -12.30 -42.56 -15.18
CA SER A 9 -11.21 -43.54 -15.32
C SER A 9 -10.32 -43.48 -16.57
N ARG A 10 -8.99 -43.41 -16.36
CA ARG A 10 -8.15 -44.61 -16.23
C ARG A 10 -6.72 -44.26 -15.81
N LEU A 11 -6.27 -44.86 -14.71
CA LEU A 11 -4.87 -45.12 -14.46
C LEU A 11 -4.35 -46.14 -15.48
N VAL A 12 -3.14 -45.91 -16.01
CA VAL A 12 -2.30 -46.97 -16.57
C VAL A 12 -0.96 -46.92 -15.84
N ARG A 13 -0.73 -47.94 -15.01
CA ARG A 13 0.61 -48.34 -14.58
C ARG A 13 1.21 -49.24 -15.66
N SER A 14 2.48 -49.06 -15.98
CA SER A 14 3.31 -50.12 -16.52
C SER A 14 4.71 -50.04 -15.93
N SER A 15 5.20 -51.20 -15.54
CA SER A 15 6.39 -51.49 -14.77
C SER A 15 7.49 -52.14 -15.63
N HIS A 16 8.74 -51.94 -15.19
CA HIS A 16 9.95 -52.76 -15.41
C HIS A 16 10.54 -52.86 -16.83
N ASN A 17 11.81 -52.48 -16.99
CA ASN A 17 12.90 -53.47 -16.87
C ASN A 17 14.31 -52.86 -16.75
N LEU A 18 15.20 -53.68 -16.22
CA LEU A 18 16.57 -53.45 -15.78
C LEU A 18 17.63 -53.74 -16.86
N HIS A 19 18.83 -53.19 -16.62
CA HIS A 19 20.18 -53.55 -17.11
C HIS A 19 20.69 -52.93 -18.43
N HIS A 20 21.71 -52.06 -18.31
CA HIS A 20 23.04 -52.34 -18.87
C HIS A 20 24.11 -51.51 -18.14
N THR A 21 25.19 -52.17 -17.76
CA THR A 21 26.40 -51.60 -17.17
C THR A 21 27.28 -50.96 -18.25
N SER A 22 27.90 -49.82 -17.96
CA SER A 22 29.16 -49.41 -18.60
C SER A 22 29.86 -48.38 -17.71
N ARG A 23 31.08 -48.74 -17.30
CA ARG A 23 32.03 -47.85 -16.62
C ARG A 23 32.43 -46.75 -17.59
N THR A 24 32.36 -45.50 -17.15
CA THR A 24 33.08 -44.39 -17.78
C THR A 24 33.71 -43.54 -16.69
N THR A 25 34.95 -43.18 -16.96
CA THR A 25 35.98 -42.50 -16.19
C THR A 25 35.56 -41.31 -15.31
N LEU A 26 36.11 -41.28 -14.09
CA LEU A 26 36.09 -40.15 -13.14
C LEU A 26 36.63 -38.86 -13.78
N ALA A 27 35.80 -37.82 -13.85
CA ALA A 27 36.24 -36.44 -14.01
C ALA A 27 36.24 -35.75 -12.63
N LYS A 28 37.32 -35.03 -12.30
CA LYS A 28 37.50 -34.29 -11.04
C LYS A 28 36.42 -33.21 -10.89
N PRO A 29 35.82 -33.01 -9.70
CA PRO A 29 34.87 -31.92 -9.50
C PRO A 29 35.63 -30.59 -9.45
N THR A 30 35.39 -29.74 -10.44
CA THR A 30 35.78 -28.33 -10.42
C THR A 30 35.00 -27.64 -9.31
N ARG A 31 35.72 -27.04 -8.36
CA ARG A 31 35.17 -26.34 -7.21
C ARG A 31 34.39 -25.11 -7.69
N LEU A 32 33.06 -25.23 -7.82
CA LEU A 32 32.18 -24.08 -7.99
C LEU A 32 32.27 -23.24 -6.71
N SER A 33 32.88 -22.06 -6.82
CA SER A 33 32.83 -21.03 -5.78
C SER A 33 31.36 -20.67 -5.59
N HIS A 34 30.77 -21.17 -4.49
CA HIS A 34 29.48 -20.69 -4.04
C HIS A 34 29.69 -19.24 -3.64
N SER A 35 29.13 -18.33 -4.44
CA SER A 35 28.86 -16.96 -4.02
C SER A 35 28.12 -17.04 -2.67
N PRO A 36 28.54 -16.27 -1.64
CA PRO A 36 27.81 -16.30 -0.39
C PRO A 36 26.39 -15.84 -0.67
N PHE A 37 25.46 -16.67 -0.22
CA PHE A 37 24.04 -16.37 -0.11
C PHE A 37 23.88 -14.91 0.33
N SER A 38 23.28 -14.09 -0.54
CA SER A 38 22.94 -12.71 -0.18
C SER A 38 22.02 -12.80 1.03
N THR A 39 22.52 -12.38 2.19
CA THR A 39 21.74 -12.24 3.40
C THR A 39 20.62 -11.25 3.09
N SER A 40 19.40 -11.74 2.94
CA SER A 40 18.21 -10.91 2.96
C SER A 40 18.11 -10.33 4.36
N THR A 41 18.71 -9.16 4.56
CA THR A 41 18.55 -8.38 5.78
C THR A 41 17.09 -7.94 5.82
N THR A 42 16.26 -8.68 6.56
CA THR A 42 14.92 -8.23 6.92
C THR A 42 15.06 -6.97 7.75
N MET A 43 14.79 -5.81 7.14
CA MET A 43 14.69 -4.55 7.86
C MET A 43 13.50 -4.60 8.82
N SER A 44 13.64 -4.00 10.01
CA SER A 44 12.51 -3.85 10.93
C SER A 44 11.49 -2.85 10.37
N ALA A 45 10.23 -2.99 10.77
CA ALA A 45 9.13 -2.07 10.40
C ALA A 45 9.51 -0.60 10.62
N LYS A 46 10.05 -0.26 11.80
CA LYS A 46 10.53 1.10 12.13
C LYS A 46 11.59 1.60 11.14
N SER A 47 12.57 0.77 10.80
CA SER A 47 13.63 1.16 9.87
C SER A 47 13.09 1.36 8.44
N THR A 48 12.04 0.61 8.08
CA THR A 48 11.37 0.71 6.78
C THR A 48 10.58 2.01 6.67
N MET A 49 9.78 2.36 7.68
CA MET A 49 9.01 3.62 7.66
C MET A 49 9.89 4.86 7.67
N GLU A 50 10.99 4.87 8.42
CA GLU A 50 11.96 5.97 8.35
C GLU A 50 12.59 6.10 6.95
N SER A 51 12.75 4.99 6.22
CA SER A 51 13.18 5.04 4.82
C SER A 51 12.10 5.67 3.93
N TYR A 52 10.82 5.30 4.10
CA TYR A 52 9.73 5.88 3.31
C TYR A 52 9.53 7.36 3.61
N LYS A 53 9.57 7.76 4.89
CA LYS A 53 9.47 9.17 5.32
C LYS A 53 10.55 10.05 4.68
N LYS A 54 11.73 9.51 4.35
CA LYS A 54 12.83 10.25 3.69
C LYS A 54 12.71 10.33 2.17
N LEU A 55 11.96 9.42 1.54
CA LEU A 55 11.85 9.35 0.08
C LEU A 55 10.81 10.31 -0.46
N GLY A 56 9.68 10.46 0.22
CA GLY A 56 8.58 11.28 -0.27
C GLY A 56 8.67 12.75 0.14
N ASN A 57 7.83 13.56 -0.49
CA ASN A 57 7.76 14.99 -0.22
C ASN A 57 6.93 15.23 1.03
N ARG A 58 7.60 15.53 2.15
CA ARG A 58 7.00 15.81 3.46
C ARG A 58 7.32 17.20 3.98
N GLU A 59 7.99 18.00 3.16
CA GLU A 59 8.22 19.41 3.44
C GLU A 59 6.98 20.20 3.02
N ASN A 60 6.71 21.33 3.68
CA ASN A 60 5.65 22.24 3.24
C ASN A 60 6.11 23.09 2.05
N ALA A 61 6.33 22.42 0.92
CA ALA A 61 6.74 23.00 -0.34
C ALA A 61 6.27 22.12 -1.52
N PRO A 62 5.99 22.71 -2.70
CA PRO A 62 5.68 21.97 -3.91
C PRO A 62 6.74 20.90 -4.25
N PRO A 63 6.34 19.78 -4.88
CA PRO A 63 7.26 18.70 -5.21
C PRO A 63 8.28 19.15 -6.27
N LYS A 64 9.51 18.61 -6.20
CA LYS A 64 10.62 18.95 -7.11
C LYS A 64 10.49 18.39 -8.54
N HIS A 65 9.35 17.79 -8.90
CA HIS A 65 9.14 17.06 -10.16
C HIS A 65 10.11 15.90 -10.40
N GLU A 66 10.54 15.23 -9.32
CA GLU A 66 11.41 14.05 -9.37
C GLU A 66 10.63 12.76 -9.06
N MET A 67 11.15 11.62 -9.51
CA MET A 67 10.56 10.32 -9.19
C MET A 67 10.67 10.04 -7.69
N VAL A 68 9.54 9.70 -7.07
CA VAL A 68 9.49 9.12 -5.72
C VAL A 68 9.14 7.65 -5.83
N TYR A 69 10.07 6.78 -5.42
CA TYR A 69 9.93 5.33 -5.57
C TYR A 69 9.90 4.61 -4.21
N PHE A 70 8.71 4.22 -3.77
CA PHE A 70 8.53 3.44 -2.54
C PHE A 70 8.61 1.94 -2.83
N LYS A 71 9.82 1.38 -2.77
CA LYS A 71 10.02 -0.05 -2.97
C LYS A 71 9.24 -0.87 -1.94
N GLY A 72 8.29 -1.69 -2.41
CA GLY A 72 7.56 -2.64 -1.58
C GLY A 72 6.53 -2.03 -0.63
N LEU A 73 6.11 -0.77 -0.87
CA LEU A 73 5.15 -0.08 0.01
C LEU A 73 3.84 -0.86 0.20
N THR A 74 3.38 -1.52 -0.86
CA THR A 74 2.13 -2.30 -0.85
C THR A 74 2.36 -3.78 -0.58
N SER A 75 3.51 -4.16 -0.01
CA SER A 75 3.74 -5.56 0.34
C SER A 75 2.82 -6.00 1.48
N GLU A 76 2.45 -7.28 1.52
CA GLU A 76 1.62 -7.84 2.59
C GLU A 76 2.33 -7.91 3.96
N LYS A 77 3.61 -7.53 4.01
CA LYS A 77 4.38 -7.50 5.25
C LYS A 77 4.02 -6.25 6.03
N ARG A 78 3.54 -6.48 7.26
CA ARG A 78 3.27 -5.44 8.24
C ARG A 78 4.47 -4.52 8.49
N ALA A 79 4.28 -3.22 8.35
CA ALA A 79 5.39 -2.27 8.43
C ALA A 79 5.07 -0.85 8.94
N PHE A 80 3.81 -0.42 9.03
CA PHE A 80 3.49 1.01 9.22
C PHE A 80 3.56 1.49 10.68
N GLY A 81 2.90 0.83 11.63
CA GLY A 81 3.04 1.05 13.07
C GLY A 81 2.45 2.34 13.66
N ASP A 82 2.29 3.39 12.86
CA ASP A 82 1.62 4.66 13.24
C ASP A 82 0.18 4.65 12.68
N PHE A 83 -0.78 5.24 13.39
CA PHE A 83 -2.16 5.38 12.91
C PHE A 83 -2.23 6.10 11.57
N ARG A 84 -1.45 7.18 11.42
CA ARG A 84 -1.35 7.94 10.17
C ARG A 84 0.07 8.45 9.97
N THR A 85 0.61 8.30 8.77
CA THR A 85 1.85 8.95 8.34
C THR A 85 1.70 9.42 6.90
N VAL A 86 1.77 10.73 6.68
CA VAL A 86 1.90 11.27 5.32
C VAL A 86 3.26 10.87 4.77
N LEU A 87 3.29 10.21 3.60
CA LEU A 87 4.52 9.77 2.95
C LEU A 87 4.94 10.72 1.84
N HIS A 88 4.00 11.20 1.04
CA HIS A 88 4.29 12.10 -0.08
C HIS A 88 3.11 13.00 -0.37
N THR A 89 3.33 14.32 -0.45
CA THR A 89 2.34 15.30 -0.92
C THR A 89 2.78 15.84 -2.28
N GLY A 90 1.93 15.65 -3.28
CA GLY A 90 2.09 16.21 -4.63
C GLY A 90 1.14 17.39 -4.87
N LEU A 91 1.14 17.90 -6.10
CA LEU A 91 0.26 19.02 -6.50
C LEU A 91 -1.22 18.65 -6.57
N PHE A 92 -1.54 17.36 -6.74
CA PHE A 92 -2.90 16.88 -7.00
C PHE A 92 -3.31 15.68 -6.14
N SER A 93 -2.38 15.14 -5.34
CA SER A 93 -2.64 13.94 -4.55
C SER A 93 -1.68 13.81 -3.37
N GLN A 94 -2.11 13.09 -2.34
CA GLN A 94 -1.29 12.79 -1.17
C GLN A 94 -1.33 11.29 -0.87
N ILE A 95 -0.16 10.69 -0.64
CA ILE A 95 0.01 9.29 -0.24
C ILE A 95 0.24 9.25 1.27
N VAL A 96 -0.57 8.45 1.96
CA VAL A 96 -0.54 8.28 3.41
C VAL A 96 -0.54 6.79 3.75
N ALA A 97 0.26 6.38 4.73
CA ALA A 97 0.24 5.04 5.29
C ALA A 97 -0.50 5.05 6.63
N MET A 98 -1.29 4.01 6.89
CA MET A 98 -2.09 3.90 8.13
C MET A 98 -2.07 2.48 8.69
N GLU A 99 -1.99 2.37 10.01
CA GLU A 99 -2.24 1.14 10.76
C GLU A 99 -3.36 1.35 11.77
N VAL A 100 -4.49 0.67 11.57
CA VAL A 100 -5.63 0.71 12.48
C VAL A 100 -5.53 -0.48 13.44
N PRO A 101 -5.49 -0.26 14.77
CA PRO A 101 -5.33 -1.34 15.73
C PRO A 101 -6.55 -2.27 15.77
N VAL A 102 -6.37 -3.49 16.29
CA VAL A 102 -7.47 -4.46 16.47
C VAL A 102 -8.61 -3.86 17.29
N GLY A 103 -9.83 -3.93 16.77
CA GLY A 103 -11.01 -3.32 17.38
C GLY A 103 -11.12 -1.81 17.17
N GLY A 104 -10.15 -1.21 16.46
CA GLY A 104 -10.14 0.21 16.09
C GLY A 104 -10.83 0.49 14.77
N GLU A 105 -10.90 1.78 14.47
CA GLU A 105 -11.56 2.39 13.33
C GLU A 105 -10.78 3.61 12.84
N ILE A 106 -11.03 4.07 11.60
CA ILE A 106 -10.39 5.26 11.04
C ILE A 106 -11.11 6.55 11.44
N GLY A 107 -12.43 6.54 11.38
CA GLY A 107 -13.30 7.70 11.59
C GLY A 107 -14.59 7.55 10.78
N ASP A 108 -15.69 8.18 11.23
CA ASP A 108 -16.88 8.45 10.42
C ASP A 108 -16.70 9.81 9.76
N GLU A 109 -16.22 9.81 8.51
CA GLU A 109 -15.68 10.99 7.85
C GLU A 109 -16.46 11.34 6.56
N VAL A 110 -16.42 12.63 6.22
CA VAL A 110 -16.86 13.17 4.92
C VAL A 110 -15.85 14.25 4.54
N HIS A 111 -15.16 14.07 3.41
CA HIS A 111 -14.22 15.07 2.89
C HIS A 111 -14.68 15.60 1.53
N THR A 112 -14.12 16.75 1.11
CA THR A 112 -14.36 17.33 -0.21
C THR A 112 -13.42 16.80 -1.29
N VAL A 113 -12.58 15.81 -0.95
CA VAL A 113 -11.59 15.19 -1.85
C VAL A 113 -12.00 13.74 -2.15
N ASP A 114 -11.53 13.21 -3.28
CA ASP A 114 -11.63 11.76 -3.52
C ASP A 114 -10.58 11.04 -2.66
N GLN A 115 -10.94 9.87 -2.12
CA GLN A 115 -10.04 9.01 -1.36
C GLN A 115 -10.01 7.59 -1.93
N ILE A 116 -8.82 7.03 -2.08
CA ILE A 116 -8.61 5.66 -2.56
C ILE A 116 -7.81 4.90 -1.51
N LEU A 117 -8.39 3.84 -0.95
CA LEU A 117 -7.77 3.03 0.10
C LEU A 117 -7.35 1.68 -0.48
N LEU A 118 -6.07 1.36 -0.37
CA LEU A 118 -5.44 0.12 -0.82
C LEU A 118 -5.03 -0.68 0.41
N PHE A 119 -5.72 -1.79 0.67
CA PHE A 119 -5.49 -2.61 1.85
C PHE A 119 -4.29 -3.53 1.64
N THR A 120 -3.32 -3.50 2.54
CA THR A 120 -2.06 -4.26 2.42
C THR A 120 -2.00 -5.39 3.44
N SER A 121 -2.68 -5.29 4.58
CA SER A 121 -2.72 -6.33 5.60
C SER A 121 -3.99 -6.26 6.45
N GLY A 122 -4.35 -7.37 7.09
CA GLY A 122 -5.53 -7.44 7.96
C GLY A 122 -6.86 -7.60 7.22
N ARG A 123 -7.95 -7.45 7.98
CA ARG A 123 -9.32 -7.48 7.47
C ARG A 123 -10.12 -6.34 8.10
N GLY A 124 -11.11 -5.84 7.37
CA GLY A 124 -11.95 -4.76 7.84
C GLY A 124 -13.36 -4.83 7.26
N LEU A 125 -14.21 -3.93 7.73
CA LEU A 125 -15.50 -3.63 7.15
C LEU A 125 -15.49 -2.17 6.71
N ALA A 126 -15.62 -1.96 5.41
CA ALA A 126 -15.86 -0.65 4.83
C ALA A 126 -17.37 -0.39 4.80
N THR A 127 -17.78 0.77 5.30
CA THR A 127 -19.14 1.28 5.15
C THR A 127 -19.04 2.57 4.34
N VAL A 128 -19.57 2.59 3.12
CA VAL A 128 -19.53 3.75 2.22
C VAL A 128 -20.95 4.09 1.80
N ASN A 129 -21.42 5.28 2.16
CA ASN A 129 -22.80 5.73 1.93
C ASN A 129 -23.85 4.67 2.36
N GLY A 130 -23.65 4.12 3.56
CA GLY A 130 -24.52 3.09 4.14
C GLY A 130 -24.44 1.70 3.50
N LYS A 131 -23.49 1.47 2.58
CA LYS A 131 -23.22 0.14 2.00
C LYS A 131 -22.01 -0.50 2.63
N ASP A 132 -22.20 -1.72 3.12
CA ASP A 132 -21.17 -2.51 3.78
C ASP A 132 -20.44 -3.43 2.80
N GLN A 133 -19.12 -3.52 2.94
CA GLN A 133 -18.25 -4.43 2.21
C GLN A 133 -17.10 -4.89 3.11
N GLU A 134 -16.93 -6.20 3.27
CA GLU A 134 -15.71 -6.73 3.89
C GLU A 134 -14.52 -6.53 2.95
N VAL A 135 -13.38 -6.12 3.53
CA VAL A 135 -12.14 -5.84 2.81
C VAL A 135 -10.96 -6.56 3.45
N SER A 136 -9.97 -6.86 2.64
CA SER A 136 -8.77 -7.62 3.01
C SER A 136 -7.57 -7.20 2.16
N ALA A 137 -6.38 -7.73 2.48
CA ALA A 137 -5.16 -7.46 1.72
C ALA A 137 -5.35 -7.73 0.21
N GLY A 138 -5.00 -6.73 -0.62
CA GLY A 138 -5.17 -6.77 -2.07
C GLY A 138 -6.46 -6.11 -2.58
N ASP A 139 -7.42 -5.81 -1.69
CA ASP A 139 -8.63 -5.07 -2.06
C ASP A 139 -8.37 -3.56 -2.15
N VAL A 140 -9.21 -2.89 -2.94
CA VAL A 140 -9.19 -1.43 -3.11
C VAL A 140 -10.60 -0.89 -2.94
N VAL A 141 -10.75 0.17 -2.16
CA VAL A 141 -12.00 0.93 -2.02
C VAL A 141 -11.77 2.35 -2.51
N VAL A 142 -12.72 2.86 -3.29
CA VAL A 142 -12.76 4.25 -3.75
C VAL A 142 -13.94 4.93 -3.06
N VAL A 143 -13.66 6.05 -2.42
CA VAL A 143 -14.63 6.93 -1.78
C VAL A 143 -14.66 8.25 -2.56
N PRO A 144 -15.74 8.53 -3.30
CA PRO A 144 -15.88 9.81 -3.98
C PRO A 144 -16.06 10.97 -3.00
N ALA A 145 -15.61 12.16 -3.39
CA ALA A 145 -15.80 13.39 -2.62
C ALA A 145 -17.25 13.61 -2.17
N GLY A 146 -17.43 14.08 -0.93
CA GLY A 146 -18.73 14.32 -0.31
C GLY A 146 -19.46 13.06 0.14
N THR A 147 -18.81 11.90 0.12
CA THR A 147 -19.41 10.62 0.51
C THR A 147 -19.02 10.25 1.95
N GLN A 148 -20.03 10.02 2.79
CA GLN A 148 -19.79 9.48 4.13
C GLN A 148 -19.20 8.08 4.07
N HIS A 149 -18.17 7.84 4.88
CA HIS A 149 -17.51 6.55 4.94
C HIS A 149 -16.88 6.28 6.31
N GLN A 150 -16.73 5.00 6.62
CA GLN A 150 -16.06 4.51 7.82
C GLN A 150 -15.38 3.18 7.51
N PHE A 151 -14.22 2.96 8.14
CA PHE A 151 -13.48 1.70 8.06
C PHE A 151 -13.18 1.19 9.46
N VAL A 152 -13.67 -0.01 9.76
CA VAL A 152 -13.44 -0.66 11.06
C VAL A 152 -12.66 -1.94 10.88
N THR A 153 -11.76 -2.24 11.80
CA THR A 153 -11.00 -3.50 11.78
C THR A 153 -11.89 -4.70 12.08
N LYS A 154 -11.56 -5.85 11.49
CA LYS A 154 -12.22 -7.14 11.73
C LYS A 154 -11.18 -8.22 11.98
N GLY A 155 -11.41 -9.03 13.02
CA GLY A 155 -10.51 -10.14 13.37
C GLY A 155 -9.49 -9.77 14.44
N ASP A 156 -8.33 -10.41 14.37
CA ASP A 156 -7.30 -10.44 15.42
C ASP A 156 -5.96 -9.82 14.96
N GLN A 157 -5.94 -9.16 13.80
CA GLN A 157 -4.78 -8.46 13.25
C GLN A 157 -5.14 -6.99 12.96
N PRO A 158 -4.19 -6.05 13.11
CA PRO A 158 -4.36 -4.68 12.64
C PRO A 158 -4.70 -4.62 11.15
N LEU A 159 -5.42 -3.58 10.74
CA LEU A 159 -5.68 -3.27 9.34
C LEU A 159 -4.61 -2.29 8.87
N GLU A 160 -3.79 -2.68 7.90
CA GLU A 160 -2.81 -1.81 7.27
C GLU A 160 -3.26 -1.45 5.86
N LEU A 161 -3.10 -0.18 5.51
CA LEU A 161 -3.48 0.34 4.22
C LEU A 161 -2.62 1.53 3.81
N ILE A 162 -2.57 1.75 2.50
CA ILE A 162 -2.17 3.02 1.91
C ILE A 162 -3.43 3.73 1.46
N THR A 163 -3.56 5.01 1.78
CA THR A 163 -4.61 5.85 1.22
C THR A 163 -4.02 6.93 0.33
N VAL A 164 -4.74 7.23 -0.75
CA VAL A 164 -4.47 8.34 -1.66
C VAL A 164 -5.62 9.32 -1.57
N TYR A 165 -5.34 10.54 -1.14
CA TYR A 165 -6.28 11.67 -1.23
C TYR A 165 -6.03 12.44 -2.53
N SER A 166 -7.07 12.95 -3.18
CA SER A 166 -6.95 13.84 -4.34
C SER A 166 -8.00 14.97 -4.31
N PRO A 167 -7.60 16.24 -4.05
CA PRO A 167 -6.26 16.74 -3.66
C PRO A 167 -5.79 16.29 -2.27
N ALA A 168 -4.69 16.85 -1.75
CA ALA A 168 -4.18 16.53 -0.42
C ALA A 168 -5.16 16.91 0.70
N GLU A 169 -5.17 16.13 1.79
CA GLU A 169 -6.03 16.37 2.96
C GLU A 169 -5.22 16.88 4.17
N HIS A 170 -4.05 16.28 4.41
CA HIS A 170 -3.27 16.49 5.63
C HIS A 170 -2.04 17.38 5.41
N LEU A 171 -1.45 17.88 6.49
CA LEU A 171 -0.17 18.59 6.48
C LEU A 171 0.96 17.62 6.04
N PRO A 172 1.91 18.01 5.15
CA PRO A 172 2.91 17.10 4.60
C PRO A 172 3.79 16.38 5.62
N SER A 173 4.01 17.02 6.78
CA SER A 173 4.84 16.48 7.86
C SER A 173 4.08 15.57 8.83
N SER A 174 2.77 15.38 8.67
CA SER A 174 1.93 14.72 9.68
C SER A 174 2.32 13.28 9.95
N VAL A 175 2.35 12.97 11.25
CA VAL A 175 2.53 11.65 11.84
C VAL A 175 1.68 11.62 13.11
N HIS A 176 0.69 10.73 13.13
CA HIS A 176 -0.18 10.51 14.27
C HIS A 176 0.02 9.07 14.73
N LYS A 177 0.46 8.88 15.97
CA LYS A 177 0.71 7.53 16.50
C LYS A 177 -0.60 6.83 16.84
N THR A 178 -1.60 7.60 17.26
CA THR A 178 -2.92 7.11 17.60
C THR A 178 -4.00 7.91 16.88
N LYS A 179 -5.22 7.36 16.85
CA LYS A 179 -6.38 8.06 16.30
C LYS A 179 -6.65 9.35 17.06
N GLU A 180 -6.59 9.33 18.38
CA GLU A 180 -6.86 10.50 19.22
C GLU A 180 -5.88 11.64 18.97
N GLU A 181 -4.61 11.34 18.65
CA GLU A 181 -3.65 12.36 18.22
C GLU A 181 -4.05 12.98 16.88
N GLY A 182 -4.56 12.16 15.95
CA GLY A 182 -5.01 12.62 14.63
C GLY A 182 -6.28 13.43 14.67
N ASP A 183 -7.34 12.92 15.32
CA ASP A 183 -8.62 13.62 15.49
C ASP A 183 -8.39 14.99 16.13
N LYS A 184 -7.57 15.05 17.19
CA LYS A 184 -7.23 16.31 17.86
C LYS A 184 -6.50 17.28 16.92
N ALA A 185 -5.58 16.78 16.11
CA ALA A 185 -4.80 17.60 15.20
C ALA A 185 -5.67 18.22 14.09
N GLU A 186 -6.67 17.46 13.62
CA GLU A 186 -7.68 17.95 12.67
C GLU A 186 -8.61 18.97 13.34
N ASP A 187 -9.15 18.66 14.52
CA ASP A 187 -10.04 19.56 15.27
C ASP A 187 -9.39 20.91 15.62
N GLU A 188 -8.08 20.91 15.92
CA GLU A 188 -7.30 22.11 16.21
C GLU A 188 -6.82 22.84 14.94
N GLY A 189 -7.09 22.30 13.74
CA GLY A 189 -6.66 22.87 12.46
C GLY A 189 -5.13 22.84 12.25
N VAL A 190 -4.42 21.95 12.95
CA VAL A 190 -2.97 21.82 12.82
C VAL A 190 -2.56 20.79 11.75
N ASP A 191 -3.48 19.91 11.37
CA ASP A 191 -3.29 18.93 10.29
C ASP A 191 -4.10 19.27 9.03
N GLU A 192 -3.78 20.42 8.41
CA GLU A 192 -4.41 20.86 7.16
C GLU A 192 -3.46 20.77 5.97
N ALA A 193 -3.99 20.38 4.82
CA ALA A 193 -3.27 20.48 3.56
C ALA A 193 -2.89 21.94 3.25
N PRO A 194 -1.65 22.19 2.80
CA PRO A 194 -1.21 23.53 2.46
C PRO A 194 -1.89 24.00 1.17
N GLU A 195 -2.10 25.30 1.05
CA GLU A 195 -2.82 25.91 -0.08
C GLU A 195 -2.28 25.48 -1.46
N TRP A 196 -0.96 25.26 -1.58
CA TRP A 196 -0.36 24.85 -2.85
C TRP A 196 -0.75 23.41 -3.28
N ALA A 197 -1.13 22.55 -2.33
CA ALA A 197 -1.46 21.15 -2.58
C ALA A 197 -2.95 20.91 -2.90
N VAL A 198 -3.76 21.97 -2.85
CA VAL A 198 -5.20 21.94 -3.14
C VAL A 198 -5.59 22.80 -4.35
N LYS A 199 -4.61 23.41 -5.03
CA LYS A 199 -4.82 24.18 -6.25
C LYS A 199 -5.38 23.32 -7.37
N SER A 200 -6.25 23.92 -8.16
CA SER A 200 -6.74 23.31 -9.39
C SER A 200 -5.63 23.13 -10.43
N LYS A 201 -5.89 22.27 -11.41
CA LYS A 201 -5.03 22.11 -12.59
C LYS A 201 -4.69 23.46 -13.24
N ALA A 202 -5.70 24.29 -13.49
CA ALA A 202 -5.53 25.58 -14.16
C ALA A 202 -4.66 26.56 -13.36
N GLU A 203 -4.76 26.54 -12.03
CA GLU A 203 -3.93 27.38 -11.15
C GLU A 203 -2.47 26.93 -11.17
N ASN A 204 -2.22 25.61 -11.07
CA ASN A 204 -0.88 25.05 -11.10
C ASN A 204 -0.19 25.25 -12.47
N GLU A 205 -0.94 25.16 -13.57
CA GLU A 205 -0.44 25.52 -14.92
C GLU A 205 -0.13 27.00 -15.03
N LYS A 206 -1.04 27.86 -14.54
CA LYS A 206 -0.85 29.32 -14.58
C LYS A 206 0.34 29.78 -13.74
N SER A 207 0.64 29.12 -12.62
CA SER A 207 1.80 29.43 -11.78
C SER A 207 3.11 28.82 -12.30
N GLY A 208 3.07 27.96 -13.33
CA GLY A 208 4.25 27.28 -13.87
C GLY A 208 4.74 26.10 -13.04
N GLU A 209 3.95 25.65 -12.05
CA GLU A 209 4.22 24.44 -11.26
C GLU A 209 3.96 23.18 -12.10
N VAL A 210 3.11 23.26 -13.12
CA VAL A 210 2.92 22.18 -14.09
C VAL A 210 3.42 22.62 -15.45
N ASN A 211 4.39 21.88 -15.96
CA ASN A 211 4.90 22.04 -17.32
C ASN A 211 4.24 21.00 -18.23
N GLU A 212 3.44 21.46 -19.19
CA GLU A 212 2.79 20.58 -20.18
C GLU A 212 3.78 20.01 -21.22
N SER A 213 5.01 20.55 -21.25
CA SER A 213 6.09 20.09 -22.11
C SER A 213 7.34 19.79 -21.29
N GLY A 214 7.97 18.63 -21.52
CA GLY A 214 9.23 18.25 -20.89
C GLY A 214 10.03 17.28 -21.77
N LYS A 215 11.35 17.30 -21.62
CA LYS A 215 12.24 16.22 -22.07
C LYS A 215 12.79 15.54 -20.80
N TYR A 216 12.84 14.21 -20.82
CA TYR A 216 13.35 13.41 -19.69
C TYR A 216 14.78 13.78 -19.31
#